data_AF-A0A3M1ZVV7-F1
#
_entry.id   AF-A0A3M1ZVV7-F1
#
_cell.length_a   1.000
_cell.length_b   1.000
_cell.length_c   1.000
_cell.angle_alpha   90.00
_cell.angle_beta   90.00
_cell.angle_gamma   90.00
#
_symmetry.space_group_name_H-M   'P 1'
#
loop_
_entity.id
_entity.type
_entity.pdbx_description
1 polymer ?
#
loop_
_entity_poly.entity_id
_entity_poly.type
_entity_poly.pdbx_seq_one_letter_code
_entity_poly.pdbx_strand_id
1 'polypeptide(L)'
;MRDVRTAVVLADAEDGRWAWELQGEPLIHRVHRILEGFFDEIFVVSSDPTPFQDLGYKTLADEYPDAGVLGAITTGLKYVSSHYAAVVGADMPFLHPRVLRHLYGLRKGWDVVVPRGPRGFEPLCAVYSKACVAPMEERIGRGNLKVLDFISDVRTRIVNGEDLLALDPGGLTFRNVGTRADLDECRLYLARLRSYGPPAVSFVAKSGTGKTTLLEKVIGELTRRGYRVGTIKHDAHRFEIDHEGKDSWRLTRAGASPMVISSAEKLAMVHPNARGEMTLEEIIYRFMTEVDLVVTEGYKTGSLPKIEVHRAARSPELLCAAPDGTIRDHRLIAVVSDHPWNLPVPVFP
;
A
#
# COMPACT_ATOMS: atom_id res chain seq x y z
N MET A 1 8.53 -19.63 -22.76
CA MET A 1 7.53 -18.56 -22.63
C MET A 1 7.48 -18.10 -21.19
N ARG A 2 7.39 -16.77 -20.94
CA ARG A 2 7.19 -16.23 -19.59
C ARG A 2 5.78 -16.64 -19.13
N ASP A 3 5.67 -17.09 -17.89
CA ASP A 3 4.36 -17.41 -17.29
C ASP A 3 3.62 -16.10 -17.01
N VAL A 4 2.53 -15.85 -17.75
CA VAL A 4 1.70 -14.64 -17.62
C VAL A 4 0.91 -14.75 -16.33
N ARG A 5 1.14 -13.84 -15.38
CA ARG A 5 0.42 -13.83 -14.11
C ARG A 5 -0.89 -13.10 -14.29
N THR A 6 -2.01 -13.80 -14.11
CA THR A 6 -3.34 -13.20 -14.26
C THR A 6 -4.04 -13.06 -12.92
N ALA A 7 -4.76 -11.96 -12.74
CA ALA A 7 -5.73 -11.76 -11.68
C ALA A 7 -7.13 -11.51 -12.27
N VAL A 8 -8.14 -11.94 -11.51
CA VAL A 8 -9.56 -11.70 -11.76
C VAL A 8 -10.10 -11.00 -10.51
N VAL A 9 -10.67 -9.82 -10.71
CA VAL A 9 -11.36 -9.05 -9.69
C VAL A 9 -12.86 -9.30 -9.85
N LEU A 10 -13.53 -9.74 -8.80
CA LEU A 10 -14.98 -9.88 -8.78
C LEU A 10 -15.57 -8.59 -8.21
N ALA A 11 -16.35 -7.89 -9.03
CA ALA A 11 -16.98 -6.62 -8.70
C ALA A 11 -18.48 -6.75 -8.88
N ASP A 12 -19.17 -7.36 -7.92
CA ASP A 12 -20.60 -7.58 -8.06
C ASP A 12 -21.39 -6.29 -7.87
N ALA A 13 -22.40 -6.09 -8.72
CA ALA A 13 -23.07 -4.80 -8.89
C ALA A 13 -24.15 -4.52 -7.86
N GLU A 14 -24.64 -5.53 -7.11
CA GLU A 14 -25.88 -5.43 -6.32
C GLU A 14 -25.91 -4.27 -5.29
N ASP A 15 -24.75 -3.72 -4.89
CA ASP A 15 -24.70 -2.56 -3.99
C ASP A 15 -23.69 -1.46 -4.40
N GLY A 16 -23.03 -1.57 -5.55
CA GLY A 16 -22.02 -0.60 -5.98
C GLY A 16 -20.85 -0.40 -5.00
N ARG A 17 -20.60 -1.36 -4.09
CA ARG A 17 -19.61 -1.26 -3.00
C ARG A 17 -18.19 -0.99 -3.50
N TRP A 18 -17.86 -1.51 -4.67
CA TRP A 18 -16.60 -1.26 -5.38
C TRP A 18 -16.33 0.24 -5.62
N ALA A 19 -17.38 1.07 -5.70
CA ALA A 19 -17.30 2.53 -5.89
C ALA A 19 -17.13 3.30 -4.57
N TRP A 20 -17.29 2.64 -3.42
CA TRP A 20 -17.17 3.32 -2.14
C TRP A 20 -15.74 3.82 -1.94
N GLU A 21 -15.59 4.97 -1.28
CA GLU A 21 -14.28 5.60 -1.15
C GLU A 21 -13.66 5.39 0.23
N LEU A 22 -12.39 5.00 0.21
CA LEU A 22 -11.50 4.95 1.37
C LEU A 22 -10.33 5.91 1.12
N GLN A 23 -10.26 7.01 1.89
CA GLN A 23 -9.30 8.11 1.69
C GLN A 23 -9.41 8.80 0.31
N GLY A 24 -10.62 8.92 -0.25
CA GLY A 24 -10.88 9.58 -1.53
C GLY A 24 -10.54 8.74 -2.76
N GLU A 25 -10.29 7.45 -2.59
CA GLU A 25 -10.03 6.48 -3.66
C GLU A 25 -11.11 5.38 -3.62
N PRO A 26 -11.77 5.05 -4.76
CA PRO A 26 -12.68 3.91 -4.85
C PRO A 26 -12.01 2.59 -4.48
N LEU A 27 -12.71 1.70 -3.77
CA LEU A 27 -12.17 0.42 -3.31
C LEU A 27 -11.58 -0.40 -4.46
N ILE A 28 -12.25 -0.45 -5.62
CA ILE A 28 -11.77 -1.21 -6.78
C ILE A 28 -10.47 -0.65 -7.36
N HIS A 29 -10.29 0.67 -7.40
CA HIS A 29 -9.05 1.29 -7.86
C HIS A 29 -7.88 0.92 -6.94
N ARG A 30 -8.16 0.90 -5.63
CA ARG A 30 -7.17 0.49 -4.63
C ARG A 30 -6.74 -0.96 -4.82
N VAL A 31 -7.70 -1.87 -5.04
CA VAL A 31 -7.44 -3.28 -5.34
C VAL A 31 -6.63 -3.39 -6.63
N HIS A 32 -7.02 -2.68 -7.69
CA HIS A 32 -6.30 -2.72 -8.96
C HIS A 32 -4.84 -2.29 -8.82
N ARG A 33 -4.58 -1.16 -8.16
CA ARG A 33 -3.21 -0.66 -7.91
C ARG A 33 -2.34 -1.69 -7.17
N ILE A 34 -2.93 -2.45 -6.25
CA ILE A 34 -2.23 -3.54 -5.53
C ILE A 34 -1.87 -4.67 -6.51
N LEU A 35 -2.78 -5.01 -7.42
CA LEU A 35 -2.59 -6.09 -8.39
C LEU A 35 -1.59 -5.73 -9.49
N GLU A 36 -1.58 -4.50 -10.01
CA GLU A 36 -0.65 -4.04 -11.05
C GLU A 36 0.83 -4.22 -10.66
N GLY A 37 1.13 -4.15 -9.36
CA GLY A 37 2.49 -4.38 -8.85
C GLY A 37 2.98 -5.84 -8.94
N PHE A 38 2.16 -6.79 -9.40
CA PHE A 38 2.55 -8.20 -9.49
C PHE A 38 1.93 -8.98 -10.66
N PHE A 39 0.72 -8.64 -11.12
CA PHE A 39 0.03 -9.35 -12.19
C PHE A 39 0.26 -8.65 -13.53
N ASP A 40 0.44 -9.46 -14.58
CA ASP A 40 0.69 -9.00 -15.94
C ASP A 40 -0.63 -8.77 -16.70
N GLU A 41 -1.71 -9.45 -16.30
CA GLU A 41 -3.07 -9.25 -16.81
C GLU A 41 -4.08 -9.20 -15.67
N ILE A 42 -5.04 -8.27 -15.74
CA ILE A 42 -6.09 -8.12 -14.74
C ILE A 42 -7.43 -8.04 -15.46
N PHE A 43 -8.37 -8.88 -15.05
CA PHE A 43 -9.76 -8.89 -15.53
C PHE A 43 -10.69 -8.46 -14.41
N VAL A 44 -11.78 -7.78 -14.75
CA VAL A 44 -12.89 -7.47 -13.84
C VAL A 44 -14.11 -8.22 -14.32
N VAL A 45 -14.70 -9.05 -13.46
CA VAL A 45 -15.97 -9.73 -13.74
C VAL A 45 -17.07 -9.04 -12.96
N SER A 46 -18.14 -8.67 -13.66
CA SER A 46 -19.30 -7.99 -13.09
C SER A 46 -20.57 -8.40 -13.84
N SER A 47 -21.70 -8.40 -13.15
CA SER A 47 -23.04 -8.49 -13.77
C SER A 47 -23.34 -7.29 -14.68
N ASP A 48 -22.79 -6.11 -14.36
CA ASP A 48 -22.77 -4.92 -15.24
C ASP A 48 -21.33 -4.43 -15.46
N PRO A 49 -20.72 -4.65 -16.64
CA PRO A 49 -19.36 -4.20 -16.93
C PRO A 49 -19.25 -2.71 -17.26
N THR A 50 -20.37 -2.01 -17.49
CA THR A 50 -20.40 -0.61 -17.96
C THR A 50 -19.58 0.35 -17.11
N PRO A 51 -19.69 0.34 -15.76
CA PRO A 51 -18.98 1.31 -14.91
C PRO A 51 -17.45 1.17 -14.93
N PHE A 52 -16.93 0.06 -15.48
CA PHE A 52 -15.52 -0.27 -15.45
C PHE A 52 -14.81 -0.01 -16.79
N GLN A 53 -15.55 0.38 -17.85
CA GLN A 53 -15.00 0.62 -19.18
C GLN A 53 -13.97 1.75 -19.19
N ASP A 54 -14.23 2.81 -18.44
CA ASP A 54 -13.36 3.99 -18.35
C ASP A 54 -12.15 3.79 -17.42
N LEU A 55 -12.09 2.67 -16.70
CA LEU A 55 -11.04 2.39 -15.71
C LEU A 55 -9.80 1.73 -16.33
N GLY A 56 -9.83 1.42 -17.63
CA GLY A 56 -8.75 0.75 -18.34
C GLY A 56 -8.64 -0.76 -18.05
N TYR A 57 -9.64 -1.36 -17.41
CA TYR A 57 -9.66 -2.78 -17.09
C TYR A 57 -10.20 -3.62 -18.26
N LYS A 58 -9.71 -4.87 -18.38
CA LYS A 58 -10.38 -5.86 -19.22
C LYS A 58 -11.64 -6.32 -18.48
N THR A 59 -12.80 -5.90 -18.94
CA THR A 59 -14.07 -6.17 -18.27
C THR A 59 -14.79 -7.34 -18.93
N LEU A 60 -15.41 -8.20 -18.11
CA LEU A 60 -16.17 -9.37 -18.51
C LEU A 60 -17.54 -9.29 -17.86
N ALA A 61 -18.60 -9.47 -18.67
CA ALA A 61 -19.94 -9.70 -18.14
C ALA A 61 -19.99 -11.12 -17.54
N ASP A 62 -20.57 -11.26 -16.35
CA ASP A 62 -20.80 -12.58 -15.76
C ASP A 62 -21.74 -13.41 -16.65
N GLU A 63 -21.32 -14.62 -17.00
CA GLU A 63 -22.11 -15.54 -17.84
C GLU A 63 -23.12 -16.35 -17.01
N TYR A 64 -22.95 -16.33 -15.68
CA TYR A 64 -23.77 -17.07 -14.73
C TYR A 64 -24.21 -16.15 -13.58
N PRO A 65 -24.93 -15.04 -13.85
CA PRO A 65 -25.28 -14.05 -12.82
C PRO A 65 -26.08 -14.65 -11.65
N ASP A 66 -26.91 -15.66 -11.90
CA ASP A 66 -27.70 -16.35 -10.87
C ASP A 66 -26.86 -17.34 -10.01
N ALA A 67 -25.59 -17.57 -10.38
CA ALA A 67 -24.68 -18.47 -9.67
C ALA A 67 -23.77 -17.77 -8.65
N GLY A 68 -23.94 -16.44 -8.48
CA GLY A 68 -23.17 -15.61 -7.55
C GLY A 68 -21.65 -15.77 -7.74
N VAL A 69 -20.91 -15.84 -6.63
CA VAL A 69 -19.44 -15.93 -6.63
C VAL A 69 -18.92 -17.11 -7.47
N LEU A 70 -19.61 -18.26 -7.47
CA LEU A 70 -19.17 -19.42 -8.27
C LEU A 70 -19.26 -19.11 -9.76
N GLY A 71 -20.32 -18.42 -10.19
CA GLY A 71 -20.52 -17.96 -11.56
C GLY A 71 -19.41 -17.01 -12.01
N ALA A 72 -19.21 -15.94 -11.25
CA ALA A 72 -18.22 -14.92 -11.56
C ALA A 72 -16.78 -15.48 -11.64
N ILE A 73 -16.41 -16.43 -10.75
CA ILE A 73 -15.12 -17.13 -10.84
C ILE A 73 -15.04 -17.97 -12.12
N THR A 74 -16.10 -18.71 -12.44
CA THR A 74 -16.17 -19.56 -13.64
C THR A 74 -15.96 -18.72 -14.90
N THR A 75 -16.68 -17.60 -15.03
CA THR A 75 -16.51 -16.65 -16.13
C THR A 75 -15.08 -16.14 -16.20
N GLY A 76 -14.52 -15.63 -15.11
CA GLY A 76 -13.13 -15.15 -15.11
C GLY A 76 -12.15 -16.21 -15.63
N LEU A 77 -12.23 -17.43 -15.11
CA LEU A 77 -11.34 -18.53 -15.49
C LEU A 77 -11.48 -18.99 -16.95
N LYS A 78 -12.66 -18.85 -17.56
CA LYS A 78 -12.87 -19.14 -18.99
C LYS A 78 -12.05 -18.20 -19.89
N TYR A 79 -11.96 -16.92 -19.53
CA TYR A 79 -11.38 -15.88 -20.39
C TYR A 79 -9.91 -15.54 -20.11
N VAL A 80 -9.38 -15.83 -18.92
CA VAL A 80 -7.96 -15.58 -18.64
C VAL A 80 -7.07 -16.33 -19.63
N SER A 81 -5.93 -15.76 -20.03
CA SER A 81 -5.02 -16.41 -20.98
C SER A 81 -4.18 -17.52 -20.32
N SER A 82 -3.85 -17.34 -19.04
CA SER A 82 -2.99 -18.22 -18.26
C SER A 82 -3.72 -19.45 -17.71
N HIS A 83 -2.96 -20.47 -17.29
CA HIS A 83 -3.56 -21.66 -16.65
C HIS A 83 -4.03 -21.39 -15.22
N TYR A 84 -3.54 -20.33 -14.57
CA TYR A 84 -3.83 -19.98 -13.19
C TYR A 84 -4.14 -18.50 -13.03
N ALA A 85 -5.22 -18.19 -12.33
CA ALA A 85 -5.57 -16.82 -11.96
C ALA A 85 -5.73 -16.66 -10.45
N ALA A 86 -5.22 -15.55 -9.90
CA ALA A 86 -5.65 -15.10 -8.59
C ALA A 86 -7.05 -14.50 -8.70
N VAL A 87 -7.96 -14.88 -7.81
CA VAL A 87 -9.30 -14.31 -7.71
C VAL A 87 -9.34 -13.45 -6.45
N VAL A 88 -9.75 -12.19 -6.60
CA VAL A 88 -9.91 -11.24 -5.50
C VAL A 88 -11.26 -10.52 -5.54
N GLY A 89 -11.81 -10.17 -4.37
CA GLY A 89 -12.97 -9.27 -4.28
C GLY A 89 -12.57 -7.81 -4.49
N ALA A 90 -13.43 -7.02 -5.14
CA ALA A 90 -13.24 -5.57 -5.33
C ALA A 90 -13.38 -4.75 -4.03
N ASP A 91 -13.92 -5.35 -2.98
CA ASP A 91 -14.21 -4.79 -1.66
C ASP A 91 -13.15 -5.11 -0.61
N MET A 92 -11.93 -5.48 -1.04
CA MET A 92 -10.82 -5.88 -0.16
C MET A 92 -9.69 -4.82 -0.13
N PRO A 93 -9.87 -3.65 0.53
CA PRO A 93 -8.97 -2.49 0.43
C PRO A 93 -7.56 -2.66 1.01
N PHE A 94 -7.33 -3.73 1.77
CA PHE A 94 -6.08 -3.99 2.47
C PHE A 94 -5.36 -5.25 1.97
N LEU A 95 -5.69 -5.74 0.77
CA LEU A 95 -5.00 -6.87 0.15
C LEU A 95 -3.48 -6.70 0.23
N HIS A 96 -2.80 -7.62 0.90
CA HIS A 96 -1.36 -7.51 1.08
C HIS A 96 -0.63 -8.19 -0.11
N PRO A 97 0.24 -7.48 -0.87
CA PRO A 97 0.93 -8.06 -2.03
C PRO A 97 1.74 -9.32 -1.71
N ARG A 98 2.30 -9.41 -0.49
CA ARG A 98 3.05 -10.60 -0.05
C ARG A 98 2.18 -11.84 0.05
N VAL A 99 0.93 -11.71 0.51
CA VAL A 99 -0.01 -12.83 0.60
C VAL A 99 -0.35 -13.31 -0.81
N LEU A 100 -0.73 -12.40 -1.71
CA LEU A 100 -1.04 -12.74 -3.11
C LEU A 100 0.13 -13.44 -3.81
N ARG A 101 1.35 -12.92 -3.66
CA ARG A 101 2.58 -13.53 -4.21
C ARG A 101 2.83 -14.92 -3.65
N HIS A 102 2.61 -15.12 -2.36
CA HIS A 102 2.78 -16.41 -1.72
C HIS A 102 1.77 -17.42 -2.23
N LEU A 103 0.47 -17.10 -2.21
CA LEU A 103 -0.60 -17.96 -2.73
C LEU A 103 -0.33 -18.34 -4.20
N TYR A 104 -0.01 -17.35 -5.04
CA TYR A 104 0.33 -17.59 -6.43
C TYR A 104 1.57 -18.48 -6.57
N GLY A 105 2.61 -18.26 -5.76
CA GLY A 105 3.82 -19.10 -5.74
C GLY A 105 3.53 -20.59 -5.49
N LEU A 106 2.49 -20.91 -4.72
CA LEU A 106 2.12 -22.28 -4.34
C LEU A 106 1.19 -22.99 -5.35
N ARG A 107 0.73 -22.30 -6.39
CA ARG A 107 -0.33 -22.75 -7.34
C ARG A 107 -0.04 -24.06 -8.07
N LYS A 108 1.24 -24.36 -8.36
CA LYS A 108 1.60 -25.47 -9.24
C LYS A 108 1.17 -26.81 -8.64
N GLY A 109 0.45 -27.61 -9.43
CA GLY A 109 -0.02 -28.94 -9.02
C GLY A 109 -1.33 -28.95 -8.23
N TRP A 110 -1.93 -27.79 -7.97
CA TRP A 110 -3.18 -27.65 -7.25
C TRP A 110 -4.24 -27.02 -8.16
N ASP A 111 -5.50 -27.44 -7.98
CA ASP A 111 -6.63 -26.84 -8.68
C ASP A 111 -7.04 -25.54 -7.99
N VAL A 112 -6.94 -25.50 -6.66
CA VAL A 112 -7.17 -24.30 -5.82
C VAL A 112 -6.06 -24.16 -4.77
N VAL A 113 -5.57 -22.93 -4.57
CA VAL A 113 -4.80 -22.54 -3.39
C VAL A 113 -5.58 -21.49 -2.63
N VAL A 114 -6.05 -21.84 -1.44
CA VAL A 114 -6.96 -21.00 -0.65
C VAL A 114 -6.39 -20.76 0.74
N PRO A 115 -6.32 -19.51 1.20
CA PRO A 115 -5.96 -19.22 2.58
C PRO A 115 -7.13 -19.50 3.53
N ARG A 116 -6.77 -19.91 4.74
CA ARG A 116 -7.69 -20.01 5.87
C ARG A 116 -7.37 -18.88 6.85
N GLY A 117 -8.18 -17.83 6.80
CA GLY A 117 -8.14 -16.71 7.73
C GLY A 117 -8.83 -17.03 9.06
N PRO A 118 -8.93 -16.05 9.98
CA PRO A 118 -9.56 -16.22 11.28
C PRO A 118 -11.04 -16.63 11.21
N ARG A 119 -11.74 -16.27 10.12
CA ARG A 119 -13.17 -16.54 9.92
C ARG A 119 -13.45 -17.77 9.05
N GLY A 120 -12.43 -18.44 8.53
CA GLY A 120 -12.58 -19.59 7.64
C GLY A 120 -11.80 -19.44 6.34
N PHE A 121 -12.24 -20.15 5.31
CA PHE A 121 -11.64 -20.05 3.98
C PHE A 121 -12.01 -18.73 3.30
N GLU A 122 -11.06 -18.18 2.55
CA GLU A 122 -11.20 -16.91 1.86
C GLU A 122 -11.20 -17.14 0.33
N PRO A 123 -12.34 -17.58 -0.26
CA PRO A 123 -12.43 -17.95 -1.68
C PRO A 123 -12.23 -16.75 -2.61
N LEU A 124 -12.48 -15.55 -2.10
CA LEU A 124 -12.27 -14.26 -2.78
C LEU A 124 -10.88 -13.69 -2.51
N CYS A 125 -9.92 -14.49 -2.04
CA CYS A 125 -8.50 -14.16 -2.02
C CYS A 125 -7.71 -15.46 -2.20
N ALA A 126 -7.93 -16.13 -3.33
CA ALA A 126 -7.39 -17.46 -3.62
C ALA A 126 -6.87 -17.56 -5.05
N VAL A 127 -6.18 -18.64 -5.37
CA VAL A 127 -5.66 -18.91 -6.73
C VAL A 127 -6.35 -20.14 -7.27
N TYR A 128 -6.92 -20.02 -8.46
CA TYR A 128 -7.67 -21.08 -9.13
C TYR A 128 -6.99 -21.44 -10.44
N SER A 129 -7.04 -22.73 -10.78
CA SER A 129 -6.62 -23.24 -12.09
C SER A 129 -7.77 -23.23 -13.09
N LYS A 130 -7.46 -23.18 -14.38
CA LYS A 130 -8.45 -23.40 -15.45
C LYS A 130 -9.14 -24.77 -15.39
N ALA A 131 -8.54 -25.76 -14.72
CA ALA A 131 -9.15 -27.07 -14.54
C ALA A 131 -10.43 -27.01 -13.67
N CYS A 132 -10.63 -25.93 -12.93
CA CYS A 132 -11.85 -25.71 -12.15
C CYS A 132 -13.09 -25.41 -13.00
N VAL A 133 -12.94 -24.95 -14.25
CA VAL A 133 -14.07 -24.48 -15.07
C VAL A 133 -15.14 -25.56 -15.26
N ALA A 134 -14.77 -26.73 -15.78
CA ALA A 134 -15.76 -27.78 -16.06
C ALA A 134 -16.47 -28.31 -14.79
N PRO A 135 -15.76 -28.60 -13.68
CA PRO A 135 -16.41 -28.95 -12.41
C PRO A 135 -17.32 -27.85 -11.83
N MET A 136 -16.95 -26.57 -12.01
CA MET A 136 -17.81 -25.45 -11.61
C MET A 136 -19.07 -25.37 -12.47
N GLU A 137 -18.97 -25.48 -13.79
CA GLU A 137 -20.12 -25.51 -14.72
C GLU A 137 -21.09 -26.66 -14.39
N GLU A 138 -20.57 -27.85 -14.07
CA GLU A 138 -21.39 -28.99 -13.64
C GLU A 138 -22.19 -28.68 -12.36
N ARG A 139 -21.55 -28.03 -11.38
CA ARG A 139 -22.20 -27.62 -10.13
C ARG A 139 -23.23 -26.53 -10.34
N ILE A 140 -22.93 -25.54 -11.19
CA ILE A 140 -23.88 -24.49 -11.58
C ILE A 140 -25.13 -25.14 -12.20
N GLY A 141 -24.95 -26.07 -13.14
CA GLY A 141 -26.05 -26.81 -13.77
C GLY A 141 -26.91 -27.64 -12.81
N ARG A 142 -26.36 -28.01 -11.64
CA ARG A 142 -27.09 -28.74 -10.57
C ARG A 142 -27.67 -27.83 -9.49
N GLY A 143 -27.46 -26.52 -9.55
CA GLY A 143 -27.87 -25.57 -8.50
C GLY A 143 -27.01 -25.63 -7.23
N ASN A 144 -25.81 -26.24 -7.29
CA ASN A 144 -24.90 -26.36 -6.15
C ASN A 144 -23.90 -25.19 -6.11
N LEU A 145 -24.38 -24.00 -5.74
CA LEU A 145 -23.70 -22.72 -5.99
C LEU A 145 -22.68 -22.30 -4.92
N LYS A 146 -22.58 -23.01 -3.79
CA LYS A 146 -21.69 -22.61 -2.69
C LYS A 146 -20.23 -22.88 -3.04
N VAL A 147 -19.44 -21.81 -3.21
CA VAL A 147 -18.01 -21.89 -3.54
C VAL A 147 -17.19 -22.66 -2.49
N LEU A 148 -17.56 -22.55 -1.20
CA LEU A 148 -16.87 -23.28 -0.13
C LEU A 148 -17.02 -24.79 -0.27
N ASP A 149 -18.20 -25.25 -0.69
CA ASP A 149 -18.43 -26.66 -0.96
C ASP A 149 -17.63 -27.12 -2.19
N PHE A 150 -17.39 -26.22 -3.16
CA PHE A 150 -16.62 -26.53 -4.38
C PHE A 150 -15.15 -26.76 -4.08
N ILE A 151 -14.57 -25.97 -3.18
CA ILE A 151 -13.16 -26.09 -2.77
C ILE A 151 -12.84 -27.50 -2.25
N SER A 152 -13.83 -28.21 -1.71
CA SER A 152 -13.66 -29.57 -1.18
C SER A 152 -13.68 -30.66 -2.27
N ASP A 153 -14.15 -30.36 -3.48
CA ASP A 153 -14.31 -31.32 -4.57
C ASP A 153 -13.06 -31.46 -5.46
N VAL A 154 -12.11 -30.53 -5.31
CA VAL A 154 -10.94 -30.42 -6.18
C VAL A 154 -9.65 -30.50 -5.38
N ARG A 155 -8.51 -30.66 -6.07
CA ARG A 155 -7.21 -30.71 -5.38
C ARG A 155 -6.89 -29.33 -4.81
N THR A 156 -7.11 -29.19 -3.52
CA THR A 156 -6.97 -27.92 -2.81
C THR A 156 -5.76 -27.91 -1.90
N ARG A 157 -4.96 -26.85 -2.02
CA ARG A 157 -3.94 -26.49 -1.03
C ARG A 157 -4.48 -25.44 -0.09
N ILE A 158 -4.45 -25.76 1.20
CA ILE A 158 -4.81 -24.83 2.27
C ILE A 158 -3.54 -24.12 2.76
N VAL A 159 -3.60 -22.80 2.88
CA VAL A 159 -2.55 -21.99 3.52
C VAL A 159 -3.06 -21.49 4.87
N ASN A 160 -2.36 -21.86 5.95
CA ASN A 160 -2.83 -21.65 7.31
C ASN A 160 -2.53 -20.25 7.84
N GLY A 161 -3.26 -19.85 8.90
CA GLY A 161 -3.16 -18.51 9.50
C GLY A 161 -1.76 -18.09 9.95
N GLU A 162 -0.94 -19.01 10.46
CA GLU A 162 0.43 -18.68 10.92
C GLU A 162 1.33 -18.19 9.78
N ASP A 163 1.32 -18.90 8.64
CA ASP A 163 2.06 -18.50 7.44
C ASP A 163 1.57 -17.14 6.91
N LEU A 164 0.26 -16.90 7.02
CA LEU A 164 -0.38 -15.66 6.58
C LEU A 164 -0.03 -14.48 7.51
N LEU A 165 0.01 -14.68 8.82
CA LEU A 165 0.41 -13.67 9.80
C LEU A 165 1.87 -13.23 9.62
N ALA A 166 2.77 -14.13 9.21
CA ALA A 166 4.15 -13.76 8.87
C ALA A 166 4.25 -12.85 7.62
N LEU A 167 3.25 -12.90 6.74
CA LEU A 167 3.18 -12.12 5.50
C LEU A 167 2.37 -10.83 5.65
N ASP A 168 1.35 -10.85 6.51
CA ASP A 168 0.46 -9.76 6.89
C ASP A 168 0.21 -9.80 8.41
N PRO A 169 1.13 -9.22 9.22
CA PRO A 169 1.00 -9.22 10.67
C PRO A 169 -0.24 -8.49 11.19
N GLY A 170 -0.81 -7.59 10.39
CA GLY A 170 -2.03 -6.87 10.72
C GLY A 170 -3.30 -7.68 10.49
N GLY A 171 -3.21 -8.82 9.78
CA GLY A 171 -4.34 -9.69 9.48
C GLY A 171 -5.46 -9.01 8.67
N LEU A 172 -5.10 -8.01 7.87
CA LEU A 172 -6.09 -7.16 7.18
C LEU A 172 -6.44 -7.63 5.78
N THR A 173 -5.61 -8.48 5.17
CA THR A 173 -5.76 -8.91 3.78
C THR A 173 -7.17 -9.38 3.48
N PHE A 174 -7.79 -10.07 4.45
CA PHE A 174 -9.12 -10.66 4.33
C PHE A 174 -10.25 -9.77 4.87
N ARG A 175 -9.97 -8.50 5.17
CA ARG A 175 -10.99 -7.53 5.60
C ARG A 175 -11.74 -7.00 4.38
N ASN A 176 -12.92 -7.55 4.18
CA ASN A 176 -13.90 -7.10 3.20
C ASN A 176 -14.75 -5.92 3.77
N VAL A 177 -15.09 -4.95 2.93
CA VAL A 177 -16.08 -3.90 3.19
C VAL A 177 -17.48 -4.33 2.69
N GLY A 178 -18.26 -4.93 3.57
CA GLY A 178 -19.66 -5.31 3.29
C GLY A 178 -20.68 -4.22 3.63
N THR A 179 -20.39 -3.41 4.65
CA THR A 179 -21.30 -2.42 5.22
C THR A 179 -20.62 -1.06 5.43
N ARG A 180 -21.40 0.00 5.67
CA ARG A 180 -20.82 1.31 6.02
C ARG A 180 -20.05 1.28 7.33
N ALA A 181 -20.46 0.45 8.28
CA ALA A 181 -19.70 0.21 9.50
C ALA A 181 -18.31 -0.38 9.19
N ASP A 182 -18.22 -1.37 8.30
CA ASP A 182 -16.92 -1.91 7.87
C ASP A 182 -16.03 -0.83 7.23
N LEU A 183 -16.62 0.04 6.41
CA LEU A 183 -15.90 1.14 5.77
C LEU A 183 -15.38 2.14 6.81
N ASP A 184 -16.18 2.48 7.82
CA ASP A 184 -15.77 3.36 8.91
C ASP A 184 -14.69 2.71 9.79
N GLU A 185 -14.77 1.41 10.04
CA GLU A 185 -13.69 0.67 10.70
C GLU A 185 -12.39 0.68 9.88
N CYS A 186 -12.47 0.57 8.56
CA CYS A 186 -11.32 0.70 7.67
C CYS A 186 -10.71 2.11 7.74
N ARG A 187 -11.55 3.15 7.80
CA ARG A 187 -11.11 4.55 7.98
C ARG A 187 -10.43 4.75 9.31
N LEU A 188 -11.02 4.25 10.40
CA LEU A 188 -10.46 4.30 11.75
C LEU A 188 -9.15 3.51 11.82
N TYR A 189 -9.06 2.36 11.15
CA TYR A 189 -7.83 1.59 11.08
C TYR A 189 -6.70 2.37 10.39
N LEU A 190 -6.99 2.99 9.25
CA LEU A 190 -6.02 3.85 8.55
C LEU A 190 -5.66 5.10 9.35
N ALA A 191 -6.63 5.69 10.05
CA ALA A 191 -6.39 6.80 10.97
C ALA A 191 -5.48 6.35 12.13
N ARG A 192 -5.74 5.17 12.71
CA ARG A 192 -4.90 4.57 13.75
C ARG A 192 -3.50 4.27 13.24
N LEU A 193 -3.32 3.75 12.03
CA LEU A 193 -1.98 3.61 11.44
C LEU A 193 -1.24 4.95 11.33
N ARG A 194 -1.95 6.05 11.03
CA ARG A 194 -1.40 7.41 11.11
C ARG A 194 -1.15 7.87 12.55
N SER A 195 -1.88 7.34 13.53
CA SER A 195 -1.77 7.67 14.97
C SER A 195 -0.79 6.80 15.76
N TYR A 196 -0.33 5.67 15.22
CA TYR A 196 0.63 4.77 15.87
C TYR A 196 2.09 5.08 15.53
N GLY A 197 2.33 6.01 14.60
CA GLY A 197 3.63 6.67 14.47
C GLY A 197 3.66 7.95 15.32
N PRO A 198 4.83 8.36 15.81
CA PRO A 198 4.97 9.69 16.41
C PRO A 198 4.48 10.77 15.44
N PRO A 199 3.90 11.89 15.94
CA PRO A 199 3.56 13.03 15.10
C PRO A 199 4.78 13.45 14.26
N ALA A 200 4.54 13.86 13.02
CA ALA A 200 5.61 14.20 12.09
C ALA A 200 5.37 15.55 11.39
N VAL A 201 6.43 16.34 11.23
CA VAL A 201 6.40 17.64 10.53
C VAL A 201 7.54 17.73 9.52
N SER A 202 7.24 18.23 8.32
CA SER A 202 8.21 18.41 7.25
C SER A 202 8.75 19.83 7.20
N PHE A 203 10.07 19.96 7.17
CA PHE A 203 10.74 21.21 6.83
C PHE A 203 11.04 21.20 5.33
N VAL A 204 10.44 22.14 4.60
CA VAL A 204 10.55 22.26 3.14
C VAL A 204 11.25 23.55 2.77
N ALA A 205 12.09 23.52 1.75
CA ALA A 205 12.81 24.72 1.31
C ALA A 205 13.41 24.53 -0.10
N LYS A 206 13.73 25.64 -0.78
CA LYS A 206 14.70 25.61 -1.89
C LYS A 206 16.11 25.34 -1.35
N SER A 207 16.99 24.81 -2.20
CA SER A 207 18.36 24.47 -1.82
C SER A 207 19.14 25.70 -1.36
N GLY A 208 20.01 25.55 -0.35
CA GLY A 208 20.88 26.64 0.13
C GLY A 208 20.21 27.73 0.98
N THR A 209 18.99 27.49 1.48
CA THR A 209 18.21 28.41 2.33
C THR A 209 18.61 28.40 3.82
N GLY A 210 19.34 27.37 4.26
CA GLY A 210 19.73 27.18 5.67
C GLY A 210 18.84 26.20 6.44
N LYS A 211 18.04 25.38 5.73
CA LYS A 211 17.13 24.39 6.31
C LYS A 211 17.79 23.45 7.34
N THR A 212 18.94 22.86 7.00
CA THR A 212 19.66 21.95 7.90
C THR A 212 20.12 22.67 9.17
N THR A 213 20.63 23.90 9.04
CA THR A 213 21.04 24.73 10.20
C THR A 213 19.87 25.08 11.11
N LEU A 214 18.69 25.35 10.55
CA LEU A 214 17.48 25.55 11.37
C LEU A 214 17.07 24.25 12.07
N LEU A 215 17.07 23.13 11.34
CA LEU A 215 16.71 21.82 11.88
C LEU A 215 17.62 21.42 13.05
N GLU A 216 18.93 21.60 12.94
CA GLU A 216 19.89 21.35 14.03
C GLU A 216 19.50 22.11 15.32
N LYS A 217 19.14 23.39 15.19
CA LYS A 217 18.72 24.22 16.33
C LYS A 217 17.38 23.78 16.91
N VAL A 218 16.40 23.47 16.06
CA VAL A 218 15.07 23.01 16.48
C VAL A 218 15.18 21.66 17.19
N ILE A 219 15.92 20.70 16.62
CA ILE A 219 16.15 19.38 17.21
C ILE A 219 16.88 19.52 18.55
N GLY A 220 17.92 20.36 18.62
CA GLY A 220 18.64 20.64 19.86
C GLY A 220 17.74 21.19 20.95
N GLU A 221 16.87 22.16 20.63
CA GLU A 221 15.93 22.75 21.58
C GLU A 221 14.84 21.75 22.02
N LEU A 222 14.28 20.96 21.12
CA LEU A 222 13.29 19.92 21.46
C LEU A 222 13.90 18.83 22.36
N THR A 223 15.12 18.40 22.04
CA THR A 223 15.86 17.43 22.86
C THR A 223 16.15 18.01 24.25
N ARG A 224 16.55 19.28 24.34
CA ARG A 224 16.75 19.99 25.62
C ARG A 224 15.47 20.04 26.47
N ARG A 225 14.30 20.07 25.83
CA ARG A 225 12.99 20.01 26.49
C ARG A 225 12.54 18.59 26.87
N GLY A 226 13.34 17.56 26.55
CA GLY A 226 13.08 16.17 26.92
C GLY A 226 12.35 15.35 25.87
N TYR A 227 12.12 15.87 24.66
CA TYR A 227 11.53 15.09 23.56
C TYR A 227 12.58 14.21 22.89
N ARG A 228 12.24 12.94 22.61
CA ARG A 228 13.00 12.09 21.69
C ARG A 228 12.61 12.46 20.28
N VAL A 229 13.56 12.93 19.47
CA VAL A 229 13.28 13.42 18.11
C VAL A 229 13.90 12.48 17.08
N GLY A 230 13.06 11.94 16.20
CA GLY A 230 13.51 11.18 15.02
C GLY A 230 13.67 12.09 13.81
N THR A 231 14.62 11.79 12.93
CA THR A 231 14.86 12.58 11.72
C THR A 231 14.83 11.73 10.47
N ILE A 232 14.12 12.19 9.43
CA ILE A 232 14.12 11.56 8.11
C ILE A 232 14.61 12.57 7.09
N LYS A 233 15.69 12.26 6.38
CA LYS A 233 16.20 13.11 5.29
C LYS A 233 15.92 12.43 3.95
N HIS A 234 15.26 13.15 3.05
CA HIS A 234 15.05 12.71 1.68
C HIS A 234 16.08 13.34 0.75
N ASP A 235 16.94 12.51 0.19
CA ASP A 235 17.85 12.91 -0.88
C ASP A 235 17.27 12.52 -2.24
N ALA A 236 17.15 13.48 -3.15
CA ALA A 236 16.69 13.22 -4.52
C ALA A 236 17.78 12.53 -5.37
N HIS A 237 19.02 12.48 -4.87
CA HIS A 237 20.15 11.81 -5.48
C HIS A 237 20.49 10.56 -4.68
N ARG A 238 20.90 9.50 -5.40
CA ARG A 238 21.28 8.21 -4.84
C ARG A 238 22.30 8.41 -3.72
N PHE A 239 21.99 8.01 -2.49
CA PHE A 239 22.90 8.14 -1.35
C PHE A 239 23.56 6.78 -1.05
N GLU A 240 24.86 6.79 -0.73
CA GLU A 240 25.59 5.61 -0.25
C GLU A 240 26.01 5.83 1.20
N ILE A 241 25.51 4.99 2.10
CA ILE A 241 25.92 4.95 3.52
C ILE A 241 27.15 4.03 3.69
N ASP A 242 27.29 3.04 2.81
CA ASP A 242 28.30 1.98 2.90
C ASP A 242 29.21 1.99 1.66
N HIS A 243 30.47 1.60 1.84
CA HIS A 243 31.50 1.72 0.81
C HIS A 243 31.75 0.38 0.12
N GLU A 244 31.99 0.42 -1.19
CA GLU A 244 32.29 -0.77 -1.98
C GLU A 244 33.46 -1.58 -1.40
N GLY A 245 33.29 -2.90 -1.35
CA GLY A 245 34.31 -3.84 -0.90
C GLY A 245 34.37 -4.10 0.61
N LYS A 246 33.66 -3.34 1.45
CA LYS A 246 33.49 -3.64 2.90
C LYS A 246 32.54 -4.82 3.13
N ASP A 247 32.62 -5.44 4.31
CA ASP A 247 31.86 -6.66 4.63
C ASP A 247 30.34 -6.42 4.57
N SER A 248 29.88 -5.32 5.14
CA SER A 248 28.48 -4.89 5.08
C SER A 248 27.95 -4.69 3.66
N TRP A 249 28.80 -4.16 2.77
CA TRP A 249 28.48 -3.99 1.34
C TRP A 249 28.40 -5.34 0.63
N ARG A 250 29.35 -6.24 0.91
CA ARG A 250 29.38 -7.60 0.34
C ARG A 250 28.16 -8.42 0.78
N LEU A 251 27.79 -8.36 2.07
CA LEU A 251 26.61 -9.05 2.61
C LEU A 251 25.31 -8.52 1.99
N THR A 252 25.19 -7.20 1.83
CA THR A 252 24.03 -6.58 1.18
C THR A 252 23.94 -6.98 -0.29
N ARG A 253 25.07 -6.96 -1.02
CA ARG A 253 25.17 -7.45 -2.42
C ARG A 253 24.83 -8.94 -2.55
N ALA A 254 25.14 -9.76 -1.55
CA ALA A 254 24.78 -11.17 -1.50
C ALA A 254 23.28 -11.41 -1.25
N GLY A 255 22.51 -10.37 -0.90
CA GLY A 255 21.06 -10.43 -0.76
C GLY A 255 20.53 -10.25 0.67
N ALA A 256 21.37 -9.91 1.65
CA ALA A 256 20.92 -9.62 3.01
C ALA A 256 19.99 -8.38 3.03
N SER A 257 18.81 -8.50 3.66
CA SER A 257 17.83 -7.42 3.74
C SER A 257 16.86 -7.62 4.93
N PRO A 258 16.96 -6.82 6.02
CA PRO A 258 17.96 -5.78 6.24
C PRO A 258 19.35 -6.34 6.60
N MET A 259 20.39 -5.53 6.40
CA MET A 259 21.74 -5.73 6.93
C MET A 259 21.94 -4.78 8.11
N VAL A 260 22.37 -5.29 9.26
CA VAL A 260 22.50 -4.53 10.52
C VAL A 260 23.94 -4.58 11.02
N ILE A 261 24.50 -3.41 11.32
CA ILE A 261 25.79 -3.23 12.00
C ILE A 261 25.50 -2.73 13.41
N SER A 262 26.03 -3.40 14.42
CA SER A 262 25.84 -3.03 15.83
C SER A 262 27.19 -2.91 16.54
N SER A 263 27.33 -1.88 17.37
CA SER A 263 28.41 -1.71 18.34
C SER A 263 27.85 -1.21 19.67
N ALA A 264 28.70 -1.08 20.68
CA ALA A 264 28.32 -0.51 21.97
C ALA A 264 27.82 0.95 21.89
N GLU A 265 28.20 1.68 20.83
CA GLU A 265 27.90 3.11 20.69
C GLU A 265 26.73 3.39 19.74
N LYS A 266 26.51 2.55 18.73
CA LYS A 266 25.51 2.82 17.69
C LYS A 266 25.07 1.57 16.94
N LEU A 267 23.89 1.69 16.34
CA LEU A 267 23.34 0.73 15.41
C LEU A 267 23.13 1.43 14.06
N ALA A 268 23.58 0.79 12.99
CA ALA A 268 23.29 1.20 11.62
C ALA A 268 22.56 0.08 10.90
N MET A 269 21.52 0.42 10.14
CA MET A 269 20.76 -0.54 9.36
C MET A 269 20.72 -0.09 7.91
N VAL A 270 21.07 -1.00 7.01
CA VAL A 270 20.92 -0.82 5.56
C VAL A 270 19.77 -1.72 5.13
N HIS A 271 18.72 -1.08 4.64
CA HIS A 271 17.57 -1.77 4.05
C HIS A 271 17.55 -1.51 2.54
N PRO A 272 17.91 -2.50 1.69
CA PRO A 272 17.79 -2.34 0.25
C PRO A 272 16.34 -2.08 -0.17
N ASN A 273 16.12 -1.11 -1.05
CA ASN A 273 14.83 -0.87 -1.70
C ASN A 273 14.59 -1.89 -2.85
N ALA A 274 14.85 -3.18 -2.61
CA ALA A 274 14.75 -4.24 -3.61
C ALA A 274 13.31 -4.43 -4.16
N ARG A 275 12.32 -3.80 -3.54
CA ARG A 275 10.88 -3.88 -3.87
C ARG A 275 10.24 -2.51 -4.14
N GLY A 276 11.04 -1.47 -4.37
CA GLY A 276 10.59 -0.07 -4.47
C GLY A 276 10.95 0.77 -3.24
N GLU A 277 10.92 2.10 -3.40
CA GLU A 277 11.14 3.05 -2.31
C GLU A 277 9.97 3.01 -1.30
N MET A 278 10.27 2.92 -0.01
CA MET A 278 9.25 2.98 1.04
C MET A 278 8.63 4.38 1.08
N THR A 279 7.32 4.46 1.34
CA THR A 279 6.71 5.77 1.57
C THR A 279 7.18 6.35 2.90
N LEU A 280 7.06 7.67 3.05
CA LEU A 280 7.42 8.35 4.31
C LEU A 280 6.65 7.78 5.51
N GLU A 281 5.36 7.49 5.32
CA GLU A 281 4.50 6.88 6.33
C GLU A 281 5.00 5.48 6.73
N GLU A 282 5.46 4.67 5.76
CA GLU A 282 6.06 3.36 6.07
C GLU A 282 7.37 3.49 6.84
N ILE A 283 8.22 4.47 6.50
CA ILE A 283 9.47 4.73 7.21
C ILE A 283 9.19 5.12 8.67
N ILE A 284 8.25 6.03 8.90
CA ILE A 284 7.84 6.46 10.25
C ILE A 284 7.32 5.27 11.03
N TYR A 285 6.40 4.50 10.46
CA TYR A 285 5.78 3.36 11.13
C TYR A 285 6.78 2.26 11.49
N ARG A 286 7.73 1.95 10.60
CA ARG A 286 8.66 0.82 10.79
C ARG A 286 9.87 1.15 11.63
N PHE A 287 10.34 2.40 11.57
CA PHE A 287 11.67 2.75 12.09
C PHE A 287 11.66 3.86 13.15
N MET A 288 10.54 4.57 13.32
CA MET A 288 10.44 5.71 14.24
C MET A 288 9.53 5.41 15.45
N THR A 289 9.43 4.16 15.88
CA THR A 289 8.52 3.76 16.97
C THR A 289 8.97 4.20 18.37
N GLU A 290 10.24 4.59 18.53
CA GLU A 290 10.84 4.94 19.83
C GLU A 290 11.04 6.45 20.06
N VAL A 291 10.51 7.30 19.18
CA VAL A 291 10.61 8.76 19.29
C VAL A 291 9.24 9.38 19.59
N ASP A 292 9.23 10.62 20.09
CA ASP A 292 8.01 11.35 20.45
C ASP A 292 7.55 12.29 19.31
N LEU A 293 8.49 12.69 18.44
CA LEU A 293 8.24 13.53 17.27
C LEU A 293 9.20 13.16 16.14
N VAL A 294 8.71 13.12 14.91
CA VAL A 294 9.55 13.02 13.71
C VAL A 294 9.64 14.36 13.01
N VAL A 295 10.85 14.73 12.61
CA VAL A 295 11.09 15.90 11.77
C VAL A 295 11.72 15.45 10.46
N THR A 296 11.16 15.88 9.34
CA THR A 296 11.67 15.48 8.03
C THR A 296 12.36 16.62 7.32
N GLU A 297 13.54 16.37 6.74
CA GLU A 297 14.19 17.26 5.80
C GLU A 297 13.84 16.84 4.37
N GLY A 298 12.94 17.58 3.69
CA GLY A 298 12.51 17.25 2.32
C GLY A 298 11.00 16.97 2.20
N TYR A 299 10.63 16.03 1.31
CA TYR A 299 9.23 15.66 1.04
C TYR A 299 8.31 16.84 0.68
N LYS A 300 8.75 17.68 -0.28
CA LYS A 300 8.02 18.88 -0.72
C LYS A 300 6.58 18.59 -1.13
N THR A 301 6.34 17.46 -1.80
CA THR A 301 5.02 17.00 -2.24
C THR A 301 4.35 16.02 -1.28
N GLY A 302 4.97 15.74 -0.12
CA GLY A 302 4.49 14.77 0.87
C GLY A 302 3.23 15.22 1.61
N SER A 303 2.58 14.28 2.31
CA SER A 303 1.27 14.48 2.93
C SER A 303 1.28 15.12 4.32
N LEU A 304 2.47 15.28 4.93
CA LEU A 304 2.65 15.81 6.28
C LEU A 304 2.42 17.33 6.38
N PRO A 305 2.10 17.86 7.59
CA PRO A 305 2.20 19.29 7.90
C PRO A 305 3.60 19.85 7.60
N LYS A 306 3.66 21.10 7.11
CA LYS A 306 4.90 21.68 6.57
C LYS A 306 5.26 23.00 7.23
N ILE A 307 6.54 23.14 7.58
CA ILE A 307 7.17 24.41 7.90
C ILE A 307 8.06 24.76 6.70
N GLU A 308 7.75 25.87 6.03
CA GLU A 308 8.57 26.31 4.91
C GLU A 308 9.71 27.23 5.38
N VAL A 309 10.93 26.90 4.99
CA VAL A 309 12.12 27.74 5.23
C VAL A 309 12.44 28.51 3.96
N HIS A 310 12.43 29.82 4.09
CA HIS A 310 12.61 30.76 3.00
C HIS A 310 13.78 31.71 3.31
N ARG A 311 14.46 32.17 2.25
CA ARG A 311 15.48 33.20 2.32
C ARG A 311 15.38 34.07 1.07
N ALA A 312 15.14 35.36 1.22
CA ALA A 312 14.97 36.31 0.11
C ALA A 312 16.15 36.29 -0.86
N ALA A 313 17.37 36.17 -0.33
CA ALA A 313 18.59 36.07 -1.13
C ALA A 313 18.70 34.79 -1.98
N ARG A 314 17.84 33.78 -1.75
CA ARG A 314 17.84 32.50 -2.48
C ARG A 314 16.64 32.33 -3.40
N SER A 315 15.51 32.96 -3.07
CA SER A 315 14.27 32.84 -3.81
C SER A 315 13.43 34.10 -3.60
N PRO A 316 12.77 34.63 -4.64
CA PRO A 316 11.75 35.66 -4.47
C PRO A 316 10.38 35.09 -4.07
N GLU A 317 10.21 33.76 -4.09
CA GLU A 317 8.92 33.09 -3.91
C GLU A 317 8.99 31.96 -2.88
N LEU A 318 7.83 31.71 -2.27
CA LEU A 318 7.53 30.53 -1.47
C LEU A 318 7.12 29.33 -2.35
N LEU A 319 7.36 28.13 -1.84
CA LEU A 319 6.95 26.86 -2.42
C LEU A 319 5.45 26.62 -2.19
N CYS A 320 4.99 26.86 -0.96
CA CYS A 320 3.65 26.49 -0.51
C CYS A 320 2.65 27.65 -0.55
N ALA A 321 3.06 28.86 -0.92
CA ALA A 321 2.20 30.02 -1.06
C ALA A 321 2.62 30.92 -2.24
N ALA A 322 1.68 31.69 -2.78
CA ALA A 322 1.94 32.73 -3.76
C ALA A 322 2.25 34.07 -3.05
N PRO A 323 2.92 35.03 -3.73
CA PRO A 323 3.28 36.31 -3.14
C PRO A 323 2.10 37.16 -2.64
N ASP A 324 0.91 36.93 -3.18
CA ASP A 324 -0.33 37.60 -2.77
C ASP A 324 -0.97 37.00 -1.50
N GLY A 325 -0.34 35.98 -0.92
CA GLY A 325 -0.81 35.29 0.27
C GLY A 325 -1.70 34.06 0.00
N THR A 326 -1.97 33.74 -1.27
CA THR A 326 -2.74 32.55 -1.63
C THR A 326 -1.97 31.28 -1.29
N ILE A 327 -2.54 30.41 -0.45
CA ILE A 327 -1.94 29.12 -0.08
C ILE A 327 -2.04 28.13 -1.25
N ARG A 328 -0.90 27.64 -1.73
CA ARG A 328 -0.78 26.59 -2.76
C ARG A 328 -0.82 25.19 -2.17
N ASP A 329 -0.35 25.02 -0.93
CA ASP A 329 -0.41 23.76 -0.18
C ASP A 329 -1.00 23.98 1.20
N HIS A 330 -2.24 23.52 1.40
CA HIS A 330 -2.99 23.65 2.66
C HIS A 330 -2.36 22.93 3.86
N ARG A 331 -1.26 22.18 3.64
CA ARG A 331 -0.47 21.56 4.72
C ARG A 331 0.55 22.53 5.32
N LEU A 332 0.74 23.70 4.74
CA LEU A 332 1.61 24.74 5.30
C LEU A 332 1.05 25.18 6.66
N ILE A 333 1.85 25.05 7.72
CA ILE A 333 1.48 25.44 9.08
C ILE A 333 2.31 26.59 9.63
N ALA A 334 3.48 26.89 9.05
CA ALA A 334 4.31 28.05 9.39
C ALA A 334 5.35 28.33 8.29
N VAL A 335 5.88 29.55 8.29
CA VAL A 335 7.03 29.96 7.46
C VAL A 335 8.13 30.51 8.35
N VAL A 336 9.40 30.17 8.05
CA VAL A 336 10.59 30.79 8.66
C VAL A 336 11.33 31.54 7.56
N SER A 337 11.45 32.86 7.68
CA SER A 337 11.87 33.74 6.58
C SER A 337 12.50 35.04 7.07
N ASP A 338 13.56 35.48 6.39
CA ASP A 338 14.12 36.83 6.52
C ASP A 338 13.32 37.92 5.78
N HIS A 339 12.28 37.53 5.05
CA HIS A 339 11.30 38.40 4.41
C HIS A 339 9.96 38.36 5.15
N PRO A 340 9.34 39.51 5.46
CA PRO A 340 8.05 39.59 6.16
C PRO A 340 6.90 39.26 5.19
N TRP A 341 6.48 38.00 5.18
CA TRP A 341 5.32 37.56 4.40
C TRP A 341 4.01 37.84 5.12
N ASN A 342 2.99 38.30 4.38
CA ASN A 342 1.62 38.40 4.88
C ASN A 342 0.86 37.12 4.53
N LEU A 343 0.77 36.19 5.49
CA LEU A 343 0.18 34.86 5.28
C LEU A 343 -0.84 34.55 6.38
N PRO A 344 -1.81 33.65 6.11
CA PRO A 344 -2.74 33.17 7.12
C PRO A 344 -2.12 32.18 8.12
N VAL A 345 -0.80 31.94 8.04
CA VAL A 345 -0.02 31.07 8.94
C VAL A 345 1.08 31.89 9.63
N PRO A 346 1.55 31.48 10.82
CA PRO A 346 2.65 32.14 11.51
C PRO A 346 3.91 32.27 10.63
N VAL A 347 4.52 33.45 10.65
CA VAL A 347 5.80 33.75 9.99
C VAL A 347 6.83 34.11 11.05
N PHE A 348 7.90 33.33 11.14
CA PHE A 348 9.01 33.53 12.09
C PHE A 348 10.25 34.09 11.37
N PRO A 349 11.03 34.95 12.03
CA PRO A 349 12.28 35.48 11.48
C PRO A 349 13.42 34.46 11.43
#